data_AF-A0AA88UU14-F1
#
_entry.id   AF-A0AA88UU14-F1
#
_cell.length_a   1.000
_cell.length_b   1.000
_cell.length_c   1.000
_cell.angle_alpha   90.00
_cell.angle_beta   90.00
_cell.angle_gamma   90.00
#
_symmetry.space_group_name_H-M   'P 1'
#
loop_
_entity.id
_entity.type
_entity.pdbx_description
1 polymer ?
#
loop_
_entity_poly.entity_id
_entity_poly.type
_entity_poly.pdbx_seq_one_letter_code
_entity_poly.pdbx_strand_id
1 'polypeptide(L)'
;MVMETIEKVAANLGASDIDARLEEQLIDGILHAFQEQTSDDANVMLHGFGAVVNALGQRVKPYLPQICGTIKWRLNNKSAKVRQQAADLISRIAVVMKQCQEEQLMGHLGVVLYEYLGEEYPEVLGSILGALKAIVNVFDVMDNYVPERSFFDLWMVVKSFWFVRFFKE
;
A
#
# COMPACT_ATOMS: atom_id res chain seq x y z
N MET A 1 10.80 14.98 11.86
CA MET A 1 10.17 16.22 12.37
C MET A 1 9.13 16.80 11.41
N VAL A 2 9.47 17.19 10.16
CA VAL A 2 8.47 17.78 9.24
C VAL A 2 7.32 16.81 8.92
N MET A 3 7.63 15.55 8.60
CA MET A 3 6.61 14.56 8.26
C MET A 3 5.65 14.24 9.41
N GLU A 4 6.16 14.20 10.63
CA GLU A 4 5.34 13.95 11.82
C GLU A 4 4.35 15.10 12.09
N THR A 5 4.78 16.35 11.85
CA THR A 5 3.88 17.50 11.93
C THR A 5 2.79 17.41 10.85
N ILE A 6 3.15 17.07 9.62
CA ILE A 6 2.18 16.89 8.52
C ILE A 6 1.18 15.79 8.87
N GLU A 7 1.65 14.66 9.38
CA GLU A 7 0.81 13.54 9.83
C GLU A 7 -0.22 13.98 10.87
N LYS A 8 0.23 14.64 11.94
CA LYS A 8 -0.65 15.16 13.00
C LYS A 8 -1.63 16.21 12.49
N VAL A 9 -1.21 17.10 11.60
CA VAL A 9 -2.08 18.13 11.02
C VAL A 9 -3.15 17.49 10.13
N ALA A 10 -2.74 16.62 9.20
CA ALA A 10 -3.66 15.95 8.28
C ALA A 10 -4.65 15.02 9.00
N ALA A 11 -4.22 14.33 10.06
CA ALA A 11 -5.09 13.45 10.84
C ALA A 11 -6.13 14.22 11.67
N ASN A 12 -5.77 15.41 12.20
CA ASN A 12 -6.66 16.17 13.08
C ASN A 12 -7.57 17.15 12.33
N LEU A 13 -7.08 17.77 11.24
CA LEU A 13 -7.78 18.81 10.50
C LEU A 13 -8.31 18.34 9.14
N GLY A 14 -7.87 17.18 8.65
CA GLY A 14 -8.19 16.70 7.31
C GLY A 14 -7.48 17.50 6.20
N ALA A 15 -8.03 17.45 4.99
CA ALA A 15 -7.45 18.07 3.79
C ALA A 15 -8.40 19.08 3.11
N SER A 16 -9.43 19.58 3.79
CA SER A 16 -10.41 20.52 3.18
C SER A 16 -9.78 21.83 2.74
N ASP A 17 -8.81 22.33 3.51
CA ASP A 17 -8.18 23.64 3.31
C ASP A 17 -6.95 23.56 2.39
N ILE A 18 -6.64 22.37 1.84
CA ILE A 18 -5.52 22.15 0.93
C ILE A 18 -5.99 22.45 -0.50
N ASP A 19 -5.40 23.46 -1.13
CA ASP A 19 -5.65 23.79 -2.54
C ASP A 19 -4.91 22.83 -3.50
N ALA A 20 -5.20 22.92 -4.80
CA ALA A 20 -4.63 22.01 -5.80
C ALA A 20 -3.09 22.11 -5.89
N ARG A 21 -2.53 23.31 -5.70
CA ARG A 21 -1.07 23.51 -5.77
C ARG A 21 -0.38 22.88 -4.57
N LEU A 22 -0.91 23.09 -3.37
CA LEU A 22 -0.37 22.50 -2.16
C LEU A 22 -0.54 20.99 -2.16
N GLU A 23 -1.63 20.47 -2.74
CA GLU A 23 -1.83 19.03 -2.95
C GLU A 23 -0.71 18.42 -3.81
N GLU A 24 -0.42 18.99 -4.99
CA GLU A 24 0.68 18.51 -5.85
C GLU A 24 2.02 18.56 -5.12
N GLN A 25 2.33 19.68 -4.47
CA GLN A 25 3.58 19.84 -3.71
C GLN A 25 3.70 18.83 -2.56
N LEU A 26 2.59 18.52 -1.90
CA LEU A 26 2.56 17.57 -0.79
C LEU A 26 2.80 16.14 -1.29
N ILE A 27 2.14 15.75 -2.39
CA ILE A 27 2.32 14.43 -3.00
C ILE A 27 3.75 14.25 -3.52
N ASP A 28 4.27 15.22 -4.27
CA ASP A 28 5.62 15.16 -4.81
C ASP A 28 6.67 15.12 -3.68
N GLY A 29 6.52 15.97 -2.67
CA GLY A 29 7.42 16.02 -1.52
C GLY A 29 7.46 14.70 -0.74
N ILE A 30 6.28 14.09 -0.50
CA ILE A 30 6.19 12.81 0.22
C ILE A 30 6.74 11.66 -0.64
N LEU A 31 6.47 11.64 -1.94
CA LEU A 31 7.02 10.64 -2.86
C LEU A 31 8.55 10.70 -2.89
N HIS A 32 9.10 11.90 -3.03
CA HIS A 32 10.55 12.10 -3.04
C HIS A 32 11.18 11.66 -1.71
N ALA A 33 10.63 12.11 -0.58
CA ALA A 33 11.12 11.71 0.74
C ALA A 33 10.99 10.20 0.99
N PHE A 34 9.94 9.55 0.46
CA PHE A 34 9.75 8.10 0.58
C PHE A 34 10.74 7.30 -0.29
N GLN A 35 11.18 7.84 -1.43
CA GLN A 35 12.16 7.22 -2.31
C GLN A 35 13.58 7.26 -1.73
N GLU A 36 13.98 8.37 -1.10
CA GLU A 36 15.34 8.55 -0.56
C GLU A 36 15.56 7.86 0.79
N GLN A 37 14.51 7.28 1.37
CA GLN A 37 14.56 6.79 2.74
C GLN A 37 15.38 5.48 2.89
N THR A 38 16.33 5.47 3.84
CA THR A 38 17.31 4.38 3.98
C THR A 38 17.10 3.44 5.18
N SER A 39 16.59 3.86 6.36
CA SER A 39 15.96 2.95 7.35
C SER A 39 15.52 3.56 8.70
N ASP A 40 16.18 4.57 9.24
CA ASP A 40 15.99 4.94 10.67
C ASP A 40 14.64 5.61 10.99
N ASP A 41 14.00 6.25 10.01
CA ASP A 41 12.72 6.96 10.17
C ASP A 41 11.53 6.28 9.45
N ALA A 42 11.65 4.99 9.10
CA ALA A 42 10.71 4.30 8.21
C ALA A 42 9.24 4.40 8.68
N ASN A 43 9.02 4.28 10.00
CA ASN A 43 7.68 4.35 10.57
C ASN A 43 7.07 5.76 10.44
N VAL A 44 7.83 6.81 10.72
CA VAL A 44 7.33 8.20 10.64
C VAL A 44 6.88 8.52 9.21
N MET A 45 7.69 8.14 8.23
CA MET A 45 7.34 8.34 6.82
C MET A 45 6.15 7.48 6.38
N LEU A 46 6.09 6.21 6.79
CA LEU A 46 4.99 5.32 6.45
C LEU A 46 3.66 5.82 7.02
N HIS A 47 3.66 6.21 8.30
CA HIS A 47 2.48 6.75 8.96
C HIS A 47 2.02 8.06 8.32
N GLY A 48 2.96 8.99 8.08
CA GLY A 48 2.63 10.25 7.46
C GLY A 48 2.13 10.11 6.02
N PHE A 49 2.74 9.22 5.21
CA PHE A 49 2.30 8.97 3.84
C PHE A 49 0.85 8.46 3.87
N GLY A 50 0.58 7.45 4.69
CA GLY A 50 -0.76 6.92 4.87
C GLY A 50 -1.76 7.98 5.34
N ALA A 51 -1.37 8.83 6.30
CA ALA A 51 -2.24 9.89 6.81
C ALA A 51 -2.63 10.90 5.71
N VAL A 52 -1.66 11.33 4.90
CA VAL A 52 -1.92 12.28 3.80
C VAL A 52 -2.80 11.66 2.72
N VAL A 53 -2.52 10.42 2.30
CA VAL A 53 -3.35 9.72 1.30
C VAL A 53 -4.78 9.53 1.80
N ASN A 54 -4.95 9.13 3.06
CA ASN A 54 -6.26 8.99 3.69
C ASN A 54 -6.98 10.34 3.84
N ALA A 55 -6.27 11.41 4.18
CA ALA A 55 -6.86 12.75 4.32
C ALA A 55 -7.31 13.33 2.98
N LEU A 56 -6.55 13.10 1.89
CA LEU A 56 -6.92 13.54 0.54
C LEU A 56 -8.07 12.71 -0.06
N GLY A 57 -8.21 11.44 0.35
CA GLY A 57 -9.29 10.57 -0.11
C GLY A 57 -9.32 10.43 -1.63
N GLN A 58 -10.48 10.69 -2.26
CA GLN A 58 -10.63 10.56 -3.71
C GLN A 58 -9.76 11.52 -4.54
N ARG A 59 -9.27 12.61 -3.94
CA ARG A 59 -8.38 13.56 -4.63
C ARG A 59 -7.05 12.92 -5.01
N VAL A 60 -6.62 11.84 -4.33
CA VAL A 60 -5.36 11.16 -4.63
C VAL A 60 -5.37 10.38 -5.95
N LYS A 61 -6.55 10.17 -6.55
CA LYS A 61 -6.75 9.34 -7.75
C LYS A 61 -5.74 9.57 -8.88
N PRO A 62 -5.50 10.81 -9.39
CA PRO A 62 -4.53 11.04 -10.46
C PRO A 62 -3.08 10.67 -10.09
N TYR A 63 -2.75 10.62 -8.80
CA TYR A 63 -1.40 10.30 -8.31
C TYR A 63 -1.20 8.81 -8.00
N LEU A 64 -2.29 8.02 -7.90
CA LEU A 64 -2.21 6.60 -7.58
C LEU A 64 -1.28 5.80 -8.52
N PRO A 65 -1.26 6.01 -9.85
CA PRO A 65 -0.32 5.32 -10.72
C PRO A 65 1.15 5.59 -10.36
N GLN A 66 1.49 6.83 -10.04
CA GLN A 66 2.85 7.24 -9.66
C GLN A 66 3.24 6.67 -8.28
N ILE A 67 2.30 6.69 -7.33
CA ILE A 67 2.48 6.07 -6.01
C ILE A 67 2.75 4.58 -6.16
N CYS A 68 1.93 3.87 -6.95
CA CYS A 68 2.10 2.44 -7.20
C CYS A 68 3.42 2.13 -7.93
N GLY A 69 3.82 2.96 -8.89
CA GLY A 69 5.12 2.85 -9.57
C GLY A 69 6.28 2.97 -8.59
N THR A 70 6.21 3.94 -7.68
CA THR A 70 7.22 4.14 -6.63
C THR A 70 7.28 2.97 -5.66
N ILE A 71 6.12 2.46 -5.21
CA ILE A 71 6.03 1.29 -4.32
C ILE A 71 6.63 0.05 -5.01
N LYS A 72 6.28 -0.21 -6.27
CA LYS A 72 6.82 -1.33 -7.05
C LYS A 72 8.35 -1.25 -7.15
N TRP A 73 8.89 -0.07 -7.42
CA TRP A 73 10.33 0.14 -7.47
C TRP A 73 10.99 -0.18 -6.11
N ARG A 74 10.36 0.24 -5.02
CA ARG A 74 10.84 -0.02 -3.66
C ARG A 74 10.73 -1.48 -3.22
N LEU A 75 9.75 -2.24 -3.71
CA LEU A 75 9.66 -3.69 -3.49
C LEU A 75 10.84 -4.46 -4.09
N ASN A 76 11.54 -3.92 -5.08
CA ASN A 76 12.75 -4.51 -5.66
C ASN A 76 14.05 -3.94 -5.06
N ASN A 77 14.00 -3.31 -3.90
CA ASN A 77 15.20 -2.76 -3.27
C ASN A 77 16.04 -3.87 -2.63
N LYS A 78 17.37 -3.68 -2.55
CA LYS A 78 18.29 -4.61 -1.88
C LYS A 78 17.96 -4.78 -0.39
N SER A 79 17.53 -3.71 0.27
CA SER A 79 17.22 -3.72 1.70
C SER A 79 15.85 -4.36 1.98
N ALA A 80 15.85 -5.42 2.80
CA ALA A 80 14.63 -6.10 3.25
C ALA A 80 13.66 -5.15 3.97
N LYS A 81 14.18 -4.25 4.83
CA LYS A 81 13.38 -3.23 5.52
C LYS A 81 12.65 -2.30 4.54
N VAL A 82 13.32 -1.96 3.44
CA VAL A 82 12.75 -1.08 2.41
C VAL A 82 11.60 -1.79 1.68
N ARG A 83 11.74 -3.09 1.41
CA ARG A 83 10.67 -3.93 0.83
C ARG A 83 9.48 -4.06 1.78
N GLN A 84 9.75 -4.32 3.06
CA GLN A 84 8.73 -4.42 4.11
C GLN A 84 7.86 -3.16 4.17
N GLN A 85 8.49 -1.99 4.26
CA GLN A 85 7.80 -0.70 4.32
C GLN A 85 6.94 -0.44 3.08
N ALA A 86 7.38 -0.87 1.90
CA ALA A 86 6.61 -0.73 0.67
C ALA A 86 5.33 -1.58 0.71
N ALA A 87 5.42 -2.83 1.19
CA ALA A 87 4.25 -3.68 1.40
C ALA A 87 3.31 -3.11 2.49
N ASP A 88 3.86 -2.61 3.60
CA ASP A 88 3.05 -1.98 4.64
C ASP A 88 2.30 -0.74 4.14
N LEU A 89 2.90 0.02 3.21
CA LEU A 89 2.23 1.19 2.61
C LEU A 89 1.01 0.76 1.79
N ILE A 90 1.11 -0.32 1.00
CA ILE A 90 -0.02 -0.88 0.24
C ILE A 90 -1.18 -1.20 1.19
N SER A 91 -0.89 -1.83 2.32
CA SER A 91 -1.91 -2.17 3.33
C SER A 91 -2.69 -0.95 3.82
N ARG A 92 -2.02 0.20 3.94
CA ARG A 92 -2.62 1.45 4.45
C ARG A 92 -3.42 2.22 3.41
N ILE A 93 -3.04 2.13 2.13
CA ILE A 93 -3.70 2.87 1.06
C ILE A 93 -4.81 2.08 0.35
N ALA A 94 -4.90 0.75 0.58
CA ALA A 94 -5.87 -0.12 -0.09
C ALA A 94 -7.32 0.39 0.00
N VAL A 95 -7.73 0.90 1.17
CA VAL A 95 -9.09 1.44 1.36
C VAL A 95 -9.32 2.67 0.47
N VAL A 96 -8.34 3.56 0.35
CA VAL A 96 -8.45 4.77 -0.49
C VAL A 96 -8.46 4.40 -1.97
N MET A 97 -7.67 3.40 -2.38
CA MET A 97 -7.69 2.89 -3.75
C MET A 97 -9.08 2.35 -4.15
N LYS A 98 -9.80 1.70 -3.23
CA LYS A 98 -11.23 1.32 -3.44
C LYS A 98 -12.12 2.52 -3.61
N GLN A 99 -11.97 3.53 -2.75
CA GLN A 99 -12.78 4.74 -2.81
C GLN A 99 -12.55 5.51 -4.12
N CYS A 100 -11.35 5.41 -4.69
CA CYS A 100 -11.01 5.95 -6.02
C CYS A 100 -11.51 5.10 -7.19
N GLN A 101 -12.05 3.89 -6.93
CA GLN A 101 -12.49 2.91 -7.93
C GLN A 101 -11.34 2.44 -8.86
N GLU A 102 -10.11 2.36 -8.33
CA GLU A 102 -8.92 1.93 -9.08
C GLU A 102 -8.66 0.42 -8.91
N GLU A 103 -9.66 -0.39 -9.24
CA GLU A 103 -9.62 -1.85 -9.05
C GLU A 103 -8.54 -2.52 -9.89
N GLN A 104 -8.34 -2.08 -11.13
CA GLN A 104 -7.31 -2.64 -12.02
C GLN A 104 -5.90 -2.42 -11.45
N LEU A 105 -5.65 -1.25 -10.86
CA LEU A 105 -4.35 -0.91 -10.27
C LEU A 105 -4.09 -1.71 -8.98
N MET A 106 -5.10 -1.85 -8.13
CA MET A 106 -5.07 -2.78 -6.99
C MET A 106 -4.83 -4.22 -7.46
N GLY A 107 -5.44 -4.60 -8.57
CA GLY A 107 -5.29 -5.91 -9.18
C GLY A 107 -3.84 -6.21 -9.57
N HIS A 108 -3.23 -5.28 -10.30
CA HIS A 108 -1.84 -5.36 -10.69
C HIS A 108 -0.89 -5.39 -9.47
N LEU A 109 -1.15 -4.59 -8.42
CA LEU A 109 -0.38 -4.68 -7.18
C LEU A 109 -0.51 -6.05 -6.49
N GLY A 110 -1.70 -6.66 -6.53
CA GLY A 110 -1.91 -8.01 -6.02
C GLY A 110 -1.03 -9.04 -6.71
N VAL A 111 -0.98 -9.02 -8.05
CA VAL A 111 -0.11 -9.91 -8.84
C VAL A 111 1.37 -9.67 -8.50
N VAL A 112 1.80 -8.41 -8.42
CA VAL A 112 3.18 -8.08 -8.02
C VAL A 112 3.50 -8.66 -6.65
N LEU A 113 2.66 -8.45 -5.64
CA LEU A 113 2.89 -8.98 -4.29
C LEU A 113 2.94 -10.51 -4.24
N TYR A 114 2.18 -11.19 -5.09
CA TYR A 114 2.20 -12.64 -5.22
C TYR A 114 3.55 -13.18 -5.68
N GLU A 115 4.19 -12.50 -6.65
CA GLU A 115 5.52 -12.86 -7.12
C GLU A 115 6.58 -12.75 -6.01
N TYR A 116 6.35 -11.89 -5.01
CA TYR A 116 7.24 -11.72 -3.85
C TYR A 116 6.91 -12.65 -2.67
N LEU A 117 6.02 -13.64 -2.82
CA LEU A 117 5.76 -14.63 -1.74
C LEU A 117 6.95 -15.57 -1.46
N GLY A 118 7.93 -15.62 -2.35
CA GLY A 118 9.19 -16.35 -2.16
C GLY A 118 10.24 -15.65 -1.29
N GLU A 119 9.85 -14.58 -0.58
CA GLU A 119 10.76 -13.78 0.23
C GLU A 119 11.38 -14.57 1.39
N GLU A 120 12.71 -14.51 1.52
CA GLU A 120 13.48 -15.29 2.51
C GLU A 120 13.31 -14.76 3.94
N TYR A 121 13.00 -13.47 4.08
CA TYR A 121 12.87 -12.81 5.38
C TYR A 121 11.42 -12.88 5.89
N PRO A 122 11.15 -13.50 7.05
CA PRO A 122 9.79 -13.74 7.54
C PRO A 122 9.03 -12.46 7.88
N GLU A 123 9.72 -11.41 8.34
CA GLU A 123 9.12 -10.11 8.67
C GLU A 123 8.58 -9.41 7.42
N VAL A 124 9.36 -9.43 6.33
CA VAL A 124 8.96 -8.87 5.03
C VAL A 124 7.80 -9.66 4.44
N LEU A 125 7.88 -10.99 4.49
CA LEU A 125 6.80 -11.87 4.04
C LEU A 125 5.50 -11.60 4.81
N GLY A 126 5.58 -11.37 6.12
CA GLY A 126 4.43 -10.97 6.95
C GLY A 126 3.75 -9.70 6.44
N SER A 127 4.53 -8.66 6.11
CA SER A 127 4.01 -7.40 5.54
C SER A 127 3.42 -7.60 4.13
N ILE A 128 4.02 -8.43 3.28
CA ILE A 128 3.48 -8.78 1.95
C ILE A 128 2.12 -9.48 2.08
N LEU A 129 2.02 -10.45 2.99
CA LEU A 129 0.75 -11.13 3.27
C LEU A 129 -0.29 -10.18 3.87
N GLY A 130 0.13 -9.23 4.72
CA GLY A 130 -0.71 -8.16 5.23
C GLY A 130 -1.28 -7.27 4.12
N ALA A 131 -0.44 -6.91 3.14
CA ALA A 131 -0.83 -6.12 1.98
C ALA A 131 -1.81 -6.87 1.09
N LEU A 132 -1.54 -8.15 0.79
CA LEU A 132 -2.45 -9.02 0.06
C LEU A 132 -3.80 -9.14 0.77
N LYS A 133 -3.80 -9.33 2.09
CA LYS A 133 -5.02 -9.36 2.90
C LYS A 133 -5.80 -8.05 2.82
N ALA A 134 -5.11 -6.90 2.91
CA ALA A 134 -5.76 -5.60 2.82
C ALA A 134 -6.43 -5.39 1.45
N ILE A 135 -5.74 -5.76 0.36
CA ILE A 135 -6.32 -5.72 -0.99
C ILE A 135 -7.55 -6.63 -1.08
N VAL A 136 -7.45 -7.89 -0.66
CA VAL A 136 -8.55 -8.86 -0.74
C VAL A 136 -9.75 -8.45 0.12
N ASN A 137 -9.53 -7.89 1.32
CA ASN A 137 -10.61 -7.41 2.18
C ASN A 137 -11.39 -6.25 1.57
N VAL A 138 -10.73 -5.48 0.72
CA VAL A 138 -11.28 -4.30 0.08
C VAL A 138 -12.07 -4.68 -1.17
N PHE A 139 -11.72 -5.77 -1.85
CA PHE A 139 -12.56 -6.38 -2.88
C PHE A 139 -13.80 -7.05 -2.25
N ASP A 140 -14.99 -6.55 -2.56
CA ASP A 140 -16.23 -7.24 -2.17
C ASP A 140 -16.33 -8.54 -2.98
N VAL A 141 -16.32 -9.68 -2.28
CA VAL A 141 -16.37 -11.03 -2.87
C VAL A 141 -17.70 -11.30 -3.62
N MET A 142 -18.64 -10.35 -3.65
CA MET A 142 -20.01 -10.59 -4.10
C MET A 142 -20.47 -9.95 -5.42
N ASP A 143 -19.76 -9.01 -6.06
CA ASP A 143 -20.39 -8.28 -7.18
C ASP A 143 -19.73 -8.30 -8.56
N ASN A 144 -18.67 -9.07 -8.81
CA ASN A 144 -18.20 -9.29 -10.19
C ASN A 144 -17.55 -10.66 -10.36
N TYR A 145 -18.38 -11.66 -10.69
CA TYR A 145 -17.93 -12.96 -11.20
C TYR A 145 -17.31 -12.81 -12.60
N VAL A 146 -16.07 -12.34 -12.68
CA VAL A 146 -15.09 -12.77 -13.70
C VAL A 146 -13.70 -12.72 -13.05
N PRO A 147 -13.22 -13.80 -12.43
CA PRO A 147 -11.84 -13.80 -11.96
C PRO A 147 -10.93 -13.85 -13.19
N GLU A 148 -10.11 -12.81 -13.39
CA GLU A 148 -8.80 -13.04 -14.00
C GLU A 148 -8.14 -14.16 -13.19
N ARG A 149 -7.71 -15.25 -13.86
CA ARG A 149 -7.19 -16.48 -13.23
C ARG A 149 -6.23 -16.22 -12.06
N SER A 150 -5.40 -15.18 -12.20
CA SER A 150 -4.46 -14.70 -11.19
C SER A 150 -5.10 -14.36 -9.85
N PHE A 151 -6.28 -13.73 -9.81
CA PHE A 151 -6.95 -13.35 -8.56
C PHE A 151 -7.58 -14.52 -7.82
N PHE A 152 -8.11 -15.50 -8.56
CA PHE A 152 -8.61 -16.74 -7.97
C PHE A 152 -7.47 -17.57 -7.39
N ASP A 153 -6.34 -17.63 -8.09
CA ASP A 153 -5.13 -18.29 -7.60
C ASP A 153 -4.55 -17.55 -6.39
N LEU A 154 -4.57 -16.21 -6.38
CA LEU A 154 -4.17 -15.38 -5.24
C LEU A 154 -5.05 -15.66 -4.01
N TRP A 155 -6.37 -15.72 -4.19
CA TRP A 155 -7.34 -16.00 -3.12
C TRP A 155 -7.20 -17.44 -2.61
N MET A 156 -7.03 -18.42 -3.50
CA MET A 156 -6.73 -19.80 -3.13
C MET A 156 -5.39 -19.93 -2.42
N VAL A 157 -4.35 -19.21 -2.84
CA VAL A 157 -3.03 -19.25 -2.20
C VAL A 157 -3.10 -18.58 -0.84
N VAL A 158 -3.75 -17.43 -0.69
CA VAL A 158 -3.94 -16.79 0.63
C VAL A 158 -4.72 -17.73 1.56
N LYS A 159 -5.82 -18.34 1.09
CA LYS A 159 -6.56 -19.35 1.87
C LYS A 159 -5.74 -20.59 2.18
N SER A 160 -5.00 -21.14 1.22
CA SER A 160 -4.23 -22.37 1.38
C SER A 160 -3.00 -22.16 2.24
N PHE A 161 -2.34 -21.01 2.15
CA PHE A 161 -1.20 -20.65 2.98
C PHE A 161 -1.64 -20.42 4.43
N TRP A 162 -2.80 -19.79 4.66
CA TRP A 162 -3.42 -19.71 5.99
C TRP A 162 -3.89 -21.08 6.50
N PHE A 163 -4.48 -21.92 5.65
CA PHE A 163 -4.97 -23.24 6.04
C PHE A 163 -3.84 -24.24 6.36
N VAL A 164 -2.73 -24.18 5.62
CA VAL A 164 -1.60 -25.10 5.82
C VAL A 164 -0.72 -24.70 7.01
N ARG A 165 -0.59 -23.39 7.31
CA ARG A 165 0.34 -22.90 8.34
C ARG A 165 -0.30 -22.55 9.69
N PHE A 166 -1.60 -22.28 9.76
CA PHE A 166 -2.31 -21.95 11.01
C PHE A 166 -3.27 -23.03 11.53
N PHE A 167 -3.61 -24.05 10.72
CA PHE A 167 -4.51 -25.14 11.13
C PHE A 167 -3.81 -26.49 11.32
N LYS A 168 -2.47 -26.51 11.32
CA LYS A 168 -1.65 -27.72 11.49
C LYS A 168 -0.76 -27.73 12.75
N GLU A 169 -0.96 -26.77 13.64
CA GLU A 169 -0.52 -26.79 15.05
C GLU A 169 -1.74 -26.54 15.94
#